data_AF-A0A0F3NT85-F1
#
_entry.id   AF-A0A0F3NT85-F1
#
_cell.length_a   1.000
_cell.length_b   1.000
_cell.length_c   1.000
_cell.angle_alpha   90.00
_cell.angle_beta   90.00
_cell.angle_gamma   90.00
#
_symmetry.space_group_name_H-M   'P 1'
#
loop_
_entity.id
_entity.type
_entity.pdbx_description
1 polymer ?
#
loop_
_entity_poly.entity_id
_entity_poly.type
_entity_poly.pdbx_seq_one_letter_code
_entity_poly.pdbx_strand_id
1 'polypeptide(L)'
;MAYQILTSCDFGAAVKNKYYIKLIKNITLSDHIKFKILQEVRAVYSNDIEQLQVIPFDESKQVTNSATEYQKTTVLQQQISDKDYLSELSKELGSNSTWYKVRESLIKSYGQAIDKSWFSPLKVANEDNVNKKIFIKAKTEFE
;
A
#
# COMPACT_ATOMS: atom_id res chain seq x y z
N MET A 1 4.42 7.55 8.63
CA MET A 1 4.29 6.73 9.85
C MET A 1 3.07 5.81 9.81
N ALA A 2 1.84 6.31 9.58
CA ALA A 2 0.63 5.45 9.50
C ALA A 2 0.74 4.32 8.46
N TYR A 3 1.22 4.62 7.25
CA TYR A 3 1.44 3.61 6.20
C TYR A 3 2.43 2.50 6.62
N GLN A 4 3.50 2.86 7.31
CA GLN A 4 4.48 1.90 7.81
C GLN A 4 3.86 0.96 8.84
N ILE A 5 2.98 1.46 9.72
CA ILE A 5 2.27 0.65 10.70
C ILE A 5 1.32 -0.32 9.98
N LEU A 6 0.51 0.17 9.04
CA LEU A 6 -0.46 -0.65 8.30
C LEU A 6 0.19 -1.78 7.49
N THR A 7 1.41 -1.56 6.98
CA THR A 7 2.15 -2.55 6.19
C THR A 7 3.14 -3.38 7.01
N SER A 8 3.21 -3.15 8.33
CA SER A 8 4.09 -3.86 9.26
C SER A 8 3.33 -4.57 10.38
N CYS A 9 2.01 -4.43 10.42
CA CYS A 9 1.14 -5.04 11.41
C CYS A 9 0.06 -5.86 10.72
N ASP A 10 -0.19 -7.05 11.24
CA ASP A 10 -1.39 -7.83 11.00
C ASP A 10 -2.39 -7.58 12.14
N PHE A 11 -3.57 -7.09 11.78
CA PHE A 11 -4.61 -6.68 12.73
C PHE A 11 -5.55 -7.86 12.96
N GLY A 12 -5.43 -8.48 14.13
CA GLY A 12 -6.19 -9.66 14.50
C GLY A 12 -7.60 -9.32 14.98
N ALA A 13 -8.13 -10.17 15.86
CA ALA A 13 -9.47 -10.04 16.41
C ALA A 13 -9.49 -9.37 17.79
N ALA A 14 -10.64 -8.78 18.13
CA ALA A 14 -11.01 -8.45 19.49
C ALA A 14 -11.41 -9.74 20.24
N VAL A 15 -10.74 -10.04 21.35
CA VAL A 15 -11.08 -11.16 22.23
C VAL A 15 -11.21 -10.62 23.65
N LYS A 16 -12.43 -10.63 24.19
CA LYS A 16 -12.78 -10.00 25.46
C LYS A 16 -12.40 -8.50 25.47
N ASN A 17 -11.65 -8.03 26.47
CA ASN A 17 -11.21 -6.65 26.61
C ASN A 17 -9.86 -6.37 25.91
N LYS A 18 -9.39 -7.25 25.02
CA LYS A 18 -8.09 -7.13 24.36
C LYS A 18 -8.22 -7.18 22.85
N TYR A 19 -7.41 -6.37 22.19
CA TYR A 19 -7.23 -6.41 20.74
C TYR A 19 -5.81 -6.83 20.38
N TYR A 20 -5.68 -7.80 19.50
CA TYR A 20 -4.39 -8.39 19.14
C TYR A 20 -3.84 -7.80 17.86
N ILE A 21 -2.59 -7.38 17.90
CA ILE A 21 -1.83 -6.95 16.72
C ILE A 21 -0.55 -7.74 16.68
N LYS A 22 -0.26 -8.33 15.52
CA LYS A 22 0.97 -9.07 15.29
C LYS A 22 1.90 -8.25 14.40
N LEU A 23 3.14 -8.05 14.82
CA LEU A 23 4.13 -7.40 13.98
C LEU A 23 4.62 -8.39 12.92
N ILE A 24 4.53 -8.01 11.65
CA ILE A 24 5.02 -8.78 10.49
C ILE A 24 6.37 -8.25 9.97
N LYS A 25 6.84 -7.11 10.50
CA LYS A 25 8.17 -6.56 10.26
C LYS A 25 8.78 -6.14 11.58
N ASN A 26 10.11 -6.06 11.62
CA ASN A 26 10.85 -5.56 12.78
C ASN A 26 10.67 -4.03 12.89
N ILE A 27 9.60 -3.62 13.59
CA ILE A 27 9.31 -2.23 13.91
C ILE A 27 9.03 -2.08 15.40
N THR A 28 9.30 -0.90 15.94
CA THR A 28 8.95 -0.55 17.32
C THR A 28 7.73 0.35 17.33
N LEU A 29 6.67 -0.07 18.04
CA LEU A 29 5.50 0.78 18.31
C LEU A 29 5.72 1.55 19.61
N SER A 30 5.78 2.89 19.53
CA SER A 30 5.81 3.74 20.73
C SER A 30 4.46 3.75 21.45
N ASP A 31 4.45 4.11 22.72
CA ASP A 31 3.22 4.10 23.52
C ASP A 31 2.17 5.10 23.01
N HIS A 32 2.61 6.24 22.47
CA HIS A 32 1.73 7.19 21.78
C HIS A 32 1.01 6.56 20.58
N ILE A 33 1.72 5.75 19.80
CA ILE A 33 1.14 5.06 18.64
C ILE A 33 0.18 3.96 19.09
N LYS A 34 0.56 3.16 20.10
CA LYS A 34 -0.33 2.13 20.68
C LYS A 34 -1.63 2.76 21.20
N PHE A 35 -1.53 3.91 21.88
CA PHE A 35 -2.68 4.65 22.38
C PHE A 35 -3.62 5.08 21.24
N LYS A 36 -3.07 5.66 20.16
CA LYS A 36 -3.88 6.04 18.99
C LYS A 36 -4.58 4.85 18.35
N ILE A 37 -3.87 3.75 18.16
CA ILE A 37 -4.47 2.53 17.58
C ILE A 37 -5.59 2.02 18.47
N LEU A 38 -5.42 2.03 19.80
CA LEU A 38 -6.45 1.61 20.73
C LEU A 38 -7.71 2.49 20.65
N GLN A 39 -7.57 3.81 20.47
CA GLN A 39 -8.72 4.70 20.27
C GLN A 39 -9.51 4.35 19.01
N GLU A 40 -8.82 4.13 17.89
CA GLU A 40 -9.46 3.72 16.63
C GLU A 40 -10.14 2.35 16.75
N VAL A 41 -9.50 1.40 17.43
CA VAL A 41 -10.08 0.08 17.70
C VAL A 41 -11.36 0.19 18.54
N ARG A 42 -11.38 1.05 19.56
CA ARG A 42 -12.60 1.30 20.36
C ARG A 42 -13.72 1.93 19.55
N ALA A 43 -13.37 2.83 18.62
CA ALA A 43 -14.34 3.47 17.74
C ALA A 43 -15.01 2.48 16.77
N VAL A 44 -14.30 1.40 16.39
CA VAL A 44 -14.81 0.39 15.44
C VAL A 44 -15.50 -0.79 16.12
N TYR A 45 -14.93 -1.32 17.21
CA TYR A 45 -15.39 -2.56 17.83
C TYR A 45 -16.29 -2.33 19.06
N SER A 46 -15.74 -1.82 20.16
CA SER A 46 -16.47 -1.42 21.38
C SER A 46 -15.52 -0.71 22.34
N ASN A 47 -16.07 0.11 23.23
CA ASN A 47 -15.33 0.71 24.33
C ASN A 47 -14.84 -0.31 25.38
N ASP A 48 -15.35 -1.54 25.34
CA ASP A 48 -14.94 -2.64 26.24
C ASP A 48 -13.51 -3.12 25.98
N ILE A 49 -12.89 -2.70 24.88
CA ILE A 49 -11.48 -3.01 24.58
C ILE A 49 -10.58 -2.07 25.39
N GLU A 50 -9.99 -2.60 26.45
CA GLU A 50 -9.15 -1.83 27.36
C GLU A 50 -7.69 -1.79 26.93
N GLN A 51 -7.21 -2.85 26.25
CA GLN A 51 -5.79 -3.05 26.03
C GLN A 51 -5.47 -3.54 24.61
N LEU A 52 -4.34 -3.04 24.10
CA LEU A 52 -3.72 -3.50 22.88
C LEU A 52 -2.63 -4.53 23.19
N GLN A 53 -2.81 -5.77 22.75
CA GLN A 53 -1.83 -6.83 22.89
C GLN A 53 -0.97 -6.91 21.62
N VAL A 54 0.28 -6.48 21.71
CA VAL A 54 1.24 -6.56 20.61
C VAL A 54 2.02 -7.87 20.71
N ILE A 55 1.92 -8.70 19.67
CA ILE A 55 2.75 -9.88 19.48
C ILE A 55 3.99 -9.42 18.70
N PRO A 56 5.20 -9.55 19.26
CA PRO A 56 6.41 -9.07 18.62
C PRO A 56 6.70 -9.86 17.34
N PHE A 57 7.50 -9.25 16.47
CA PHE A 57 7.97 -9.90 15.27
C PHE A 57 8.90 -11.06 15.64
N ASP A 58 8.61 -12.24 15.10
CA ASP A 58 9.39 -13.45 15.34
C ASP A 58 10.27 -13.74 14.13
N GLU A 59 11.55 -13.33 14.22
CA GLU A 59 12.53 -13.49 13.14
C GLU A 59 12.77 -14.97 12.78
N SER A 60 12.53 -15.90 13.71
CA SER A 60 12.72 -17.34 13.52
C SER A 60 11.62 -18.02 12.69
N LYS A 61 10.47 -17.37 12.56
CA LYS A 61 9.32 -17.86 11.78
C LYS A 61 9.31 -17.36 10.33
N GLN A 62 10.44 -16.89 9.81
CA GLN A 62 10.64 -16.69 8.38
C GLN A 62 10.67 -18.04 7.64
N VAL A 63 9.50 -18.68 7.54
CA VAL A 63 9.22 -19.63 6.47
C VAL A 63 8.83 -18.77 5.26
N THR A 64 9.50 -19.03 4.16
CA THR A 64 9.48 -18.39 2.85
C THR A 64 8.07 -18.16 2.29
N ASN A 65 7.33 -17.20 2.85
CA ASN A 65 6.01 -16.80 2.38
C ASN A 65 6.01 -15.29 2.13
N SER A 66 6.86 -14.83 1.22
CA SER A 66 6.55 -13.64 0.42
C SER A 66 5.50 -14.00 -0.64
N ALA A 67 4.32 -14.40 -0.17
CA ALA A 67 3.12 -14.60 -0.95
C ALA A 67 1.96 -14.46 0.03
N THR A 68 1.53 -13.22 0.25
CA THR A 68 0.21 -12.95 0.81
C THR A 68 -0.82 -13.60 -0.11
N GLU A 69 -1.70 -14.41 0.46
CA GLU A 69 -2.76 -15.19 -0.21
C GLU A 69 -3.79 -14.36 -1.01
N TYR A 70 -3.56 -13.05 -1.20
CA TYR A 70 -4.34 -12.21 -2.10
C TYR A 70 -3.85 -12.23 -3.57
N GLN A 71 -2.85 -13.04 -3.92
CA GLN A 71 -2.36 -13.19 -5.30
C GLN A 71 -2.73 -14.50 -5.99
N LYS A 72 -3.71 -15.27 -5.49
CA LYS A 72 -4.18 -16.47 -6.22
C LYS A 72 -5.31 -16.14 -7.21
N THR A 73 -5.15 -15.10 -8.01
CA THR A 73 -5.68 -15.08 -9.38
C THR A 73 -4.93 -14.01 -10.15
N THR A 74 -4.01 -14.43 -11.02
CA THR A 74 -3.70 -13.85 -12.34
C THR A 74 -2.28 -14.28 -12.71
N VAL A 75 -2.23 -15.31 -13.57
CA VAL A 75 -1.24 -15.56 -14.64
C VAL A 75 0.23 -15.28 -14.33
N LEU A 76 1.05 -16.33 -14.46
CA LEU A 76 2.50 -16.25 -14.74
C LEU A 76 2.80 -15.17 -15.80
N GLN A 77 3.02 -13.94 -15.36
CA GLN A 77 3.70 -12.91 -16.13
C GLN A 77 5.06 -12.74 -15.47
N GLN A 78 6.11 -12.93 -16.27
CA GLN A 78 7.49 -12.59 -15.95
C GLN A 78 7.52 -11.34 -15.07
N GLN A 79 8.05 -11.43 -13.84
CA GLN A 79 8.22 -10.26 -13.00
C GLN A 79 9.31 -9.38 -13.61
N ILE A 80 8.89 -8.47 -14.49
CA ILE A 80 9.70 -7.37 -14.99
C ILE A 80 10.11 -6.55 -13.76
N SER A 81 11.39 -6.18 -13.65
CA SER A 81 11.85 -5.37 -12.52
C SER A 81 11.19 -3.99 -12.54
N ASP A 82 11.06 -3.32 -11.39
CA ASP A 82 10.49 -1.97 -11.34
C ASP A 82 11.26 -0.99 -12.26
N LYS A 83 12.57 -1.22 -12.46
CA LYS A 83 13.40 -0.43 -13.37
C LYS A 83 12.98 -0.62 -14.84
N ASP A 84 12.75 -1.85 -15.26
CA ASP A 84 12.34 -2.17 -16.63
C ASP A 84 10.91 -1.67 -16.89
N TYR A 85 10.02 -1.80 -15.89
CA TYR A 85 8.68 -1.24 -15.95
C TYR A 85 8.67 0.28 -16.11
N LEU A 86 9.50 0.99 -15.34
CA LEU A 86 9.66 2.45 -15.47
C LEU A 86 10.24 2.87 -16.83
N SER A 87 11.10 2.03 -17.42
CA SER A 87 11.65 2.26 -18.75
C SER A 87 10.56 2.18 -19.82
N GLU A 88 9.71 1.15 -19.80
CA GLU A 88 8.56 1.04 -20.69
C GLU A 88 7.57 2.19 -20.49
N LEU A 89 7.23 2.51 -19.25
CA LEU A 89 6.33 3.59 -18.91
C LEU A 89 6.83 4.95 -19.41
N SER A 90 8.15 5.17 -19.37
CA SER A 90 8.77 6.40 -19.88
C SER A 90 8.63 6.56 -21.40
N LYS A 91 8.60 5.44 -22.14
CA LYS A 91 8.39 5.43 -23.59
C LYS A 91 6.92 5.70 -23.93
N GLU A 92 6.00 5.16 -23.14
CA GLU A 92 4.56 5.35 -23.33
C GLU A 92 4.13 6.80 -23.04
N LEU A 93 4.56 7.36 -21.90
CA LEU A 93 4.09 8.66 -21.41
C LEU A 93 5.03 9.83 -21.72
N GLY A 94 6.25 9.54 -22.17
CA GLY A 94 7.34 10.51 -22.23
C GLY A 94 7.93 10.80 -20.85
N SER A 95 9.24 10.64 -20.71
CA SER A 95 9.98 10.83 -19.45
C SER A 95 9.83 12.23 -18.81
N ASN A 96 9.45 13.23 -19.62
CA ASN A 96 9.28 14.60 -19.14
C ASN A 96 7.85 14.97 -18.74
N SER A 97 6.85 14.13 -19.03
CA SER A 97 5.45 14.43 -18.70
C SER A 97 5.22 14.47 -17.18
N THR A 98 4.29 15.32 -16.75
CA THR A 98 3.94 15.38 -15.32
C THR A 98 3.34 14.06 -14.87
N TRP A 99 2.54 13.40 -15.72
CA TRP A 99 1.93 12.12 -15.38
C TRP A 99 2.95 10.99 -15.18
N TYR A 100 3.99 10.92 -16.03
CA TYR A 100 5.09 9.98 -15.84
C TYR A 100 5.78 10.19 -14.48
N LYS A 101 6.16 11.43 -14.16
CA LYS A 101 6.88 11.76 -12.91
C LYS A 101 6.05 11.44 -11.66
N VAL A 102 4.73 11.62 -11.73
CA VAL A 102 3.81 11.22 -10.66
C VAL A 102 3.82 9.70 -10.48
N ARG A 103 3.60 8.93 -11.56
CA ARG A 103 3.61 7.46 -11.49
C ARG A 103 4.99 6.91 -11.09
N GLU A 104 6.08 7.48 -11.59
CA GLU A 104 7.44 7.12 -11.20
C GLU A 104 7.65 7.27 -9.69
N SER A 105 7.24 8.38 -9.10
CA SER A 105 7.37 8.62 -7.66
C SER A 105 6.54 7.62 -6.84
N LEU A 106 5.34 7.29 -7.31
CA LEU A 106 4.46 6.31 -6.67
C LEU A 106 5.03 4.89 -6.75
N ILE A 107 5.52 4.48 -7.92
CA ILE A 107 6.18 3.17 -8.12
C ILE A 107 7.40 3.05 -7.22
N LYS A 108 8.27 4.07 -7.17
CA LYS A 108 9.45 4.06 -6.27
C LYS A 108 9.07 3.93 -4.79
N SER A 109 7.90 4.46 -4.40
CA SER A 109 7.46 4.47 -2.99
C SER A 109 6.66 3.21 -2.61
N TYR A 110 5.93 2.62 -3.56
CA TYR A 110 4.89 1.62 -3.29
C TYR A 110 4.99 0.35 -4.16
N GLY A 111 5.87 0.32 -5.15
CA GLY A 111 6.06 -0.76 -6.10
C GLY A 111 5.10 -0.72 -7.30
N GLN A 112 5.47 -1.41 -8.38
CA GLN A 112 4.71 -1.42 -9.65
C GLN A 112 3.30 -2.04 -9.54
N ALA A 113 3.05 -2.90 -8.54
CA ALA A 113 1.76 -3.57 -8.40
C ALA A 113 0.61 -2.58 -8.11
N ILE A 114 0.90 -1.53 -7.34
CA ILE A 114 -0.06 -0.46 -7.06
C ILE A 114 -0.36 0.32 -8.34
N ASP A 115 0.67 0.63 -9.11
CA ASP A 115 0.53 1.36 -10.36
C ASP A 115 -0.31 0.62 -11.40
N LYS A 116 -0.06 -0.68 -11.58
CA LYS A 116 -0.88 -1.56 -12.45
C LYS A 116 -2.34 -1.66 -12.02
N SER A 117 -2.59 -1.65 -10.71
CA SER A 117 -3.95 -1.84 -10.19
C SER A 117 -4.79 -0.56 -10.27
N TRP A 118 -4.17 0.61 -10.06
CA TRP A 118 -4.91 1.86 -9.83
C TRP A 118 -4.68 2.93 -10.88
N PHE A 119 -3.47 3.05 -11.42
CA PHE A 119 -3.09 4.21 -12.26
C PHE A 119 -2.95 3.86 -13.74
N SER A 120 -2.49 2.66 -14.09
CA SER A 120 -2.41 2.22 -15.49
C SER A 120 -3.75 2.18 -16.24
N PRO A 121 -4.92 1.96 -15.61
CA PRO A 121 -6.20 2.05 -16.30
C PRO A 121 -6.66 3.48 -16.60
N LEU A 122 -5.91 4.50 -16.17
CA LEU A 122 -6.29 5.91 -16.30
C LEU A 122 -5.55 6.57 -17.46
N LYS A 123 -6.22 7.50 -18.14
CA LYS A 123 -5.65 8.36 -19.19
C LYS A 123 -5.66 9.81 -18.77
N VAL A 124 -4.64 10.56 -19.17
CA VAL A 124 -4.59 12.02 -18.99
C VAL A 124 -5.62 12.64 -19.93
N ALA A 125 -6.58 13.37 -19.36
CA ALA A 125 -7.55 14.18 -20.10
C ALA A 125 -6.98 15.57 -20.43
N ASN A 126 -6.23 16.17 -19.49
CA ASN A 126 -5.59 17.47 -19.66
C ASN A 126 -4.40 17.60 -18.68
N GLU A 127 -3.35 18.27 -19.11
CA GLU A 127 -2.19 18.63 -18.28
C GLU A 127 -2.00 20.15 -18.29
N ASP A 128 -2.28 20.77 -17.15
CA ASP A 128 -2.05 22.20 -16.92
C ASP A 128 -0.65 22.38 -16.32
N ASN A 129 0.32 22.59 -17.19
CA ASN A 129 1.72 22.76 -16.83
C ASN A 129 2.02 24.09 -16.10
N VAL A 130 1.15 25.09 -16.24
CA VAL A 130 1.28 26.40 -15.57
C VAL A 130 0.90 26.24 -14.11
N ASN A 131 -0.25 25.62 -13.84
CA ASN A 131 -0.76 25.41 -12.47
C ASN A 131 -0.32 24.09 -11.83
N LYS A 132 0.48 23.29 -12.54
CA LYS A 132 0.96 21.96 -12.10
C LYS A 132 -0.18 21.00 -11.76
N LYS A 133 -1.27 21.04 -12.55
CA LYS A 133 -2.45 20.18 -12.37
C LYS A 133 -2.54 19.17 -13.50
N ILE A 134 -3.02 17.97 -13.15
CA ILE A 134 -3.37 16.95 -14.12
C ILE A 134 -4.83 16.57 -13.94
N PHE A 135 -5.53 16.35 -15.04
CA PHE A 135 -6.87 15.81 -15.04
C PHE A 135 -6.78 14.42 -15.64
N ILE A 136 -7.20 13.42 -14.87
CA ILE A 136 -7.19 12.02 -15.28
C ILE A 136 -8.62 11.51 -15.39
N LYS A 137 -8.86 10.63 -16.35
CA LYS A 137 -10.15 9.95 -16.53
C LYS A 137 -9.93 8.46 -16.72
N ALA A 138 -10.95 7.67 -16.40
CA ALA A 138 -10.92 6.24 -16.70
C ALA A 138 -10.77 6.01 -18.22
N LYS A 139 -10.03 4.97 -18.60
CA LYS A 139 -10.02 4.48 -19.97
C LYS A 139 -11.35 3.73 -20.22
N THR A 140 -12.37 4.46 -20.64
CA THR A 140 -13.63 3.87 -21.10
C THR A 140 -13.50 3.44 -22.55
N GLU A 141 -14.09 2.28 -22.89
CA GLU A 141 -14.26 1.81 -24.28
C GLU A 141 -15.48 2.46 -24.96
N PHE A 142 -16.33 3.12 -24.17
CA PHE A 142 -17.41 3.96 -24.68
C PHE A 142 -16.80 5.31 -25.06
N GLU A 143 -16.62 5.52 -26.37
CA GLU A 143 -16.44 6.84 -26.99
C GLU A 143 -17.78 7.57 -27.13
#